data_AF-A0A6P7F9T0-F1
#
_entry.id   AF-A0A6P7F9T0-F1
#
_cell.length_a   1.000
_cell.length_b   1.000
_cell.length_c   1.000
_cell.angle_alpha   90.00
_cell.angle_beta   90.00
_cell.angle_gamma   90.00
#
_symmetry.space_group_name_H-M   'P 1'
#
loop_
_entity.id
_entity.type
_entity.pdbx_description
1 polymer ?
#
loop_
_entity_poly.entity_id
_entity_poly.type
_entity_poly.pdbx_seq_one_letter_code
_entity_poly.pdbx_strand_id
1 'polypeptide(L)'
;MTTSLWVKGNIATQILTKQKLEKYGHLLKWKNNERILEFGAADGNTSVNSILPFLPKDYKEYVLTDISPNMVEHMKKNLNIPRSKIIQHDISTVRLQDELKNKFDHIFGIFVLHMVPNTSLIESLKDILKMAMVLPQQYNESNDMTTVSTLKHFEKYKDLIKWKADECILEFSIGDGKCSANCLQPILPEDYKEFVVLDISKQLIDFVQTKIGIPRVQFVVEDIANKSMPSEFENRFDHIFEIFAMHNVHNPNQAFKNIYKMLKPGGQVFINIII
;
A
#
# COMPACT_ATOMS: atom_id res chain seq x y z
N MET A 1 -1.74 -20.27 13.16
CA MET A 1 -0.38 -20.82 12.91
C MET A 1 0.32 -20.99 14.25
N THR A 2 1.08 -22.06 14.49
CA THR A 2 1.81 -22.24 15.76
C THR A 2 3.08 -21.38 15.80
N THR A 3 3.49 -20.91 16.98
CA THR A 3 4.73 -20.13 17.15
C THR A 3 5.95 -20.85 16.59
N SER A 4 6.04 -22.17 16.78
CA SER A 4 7.14 -22.99 16.27
C SER A 4 7.21 -23.09 14.74
N LEU A 5 6.08 -22.98 14.04
CA LEU A 5 6.04 -23.01 12.58
C LEU A 5 6.43 -21.64 12.00
N TRP A 6 5.97 -20.55 12.63
CA TRP A 6 6.33 -19.19 12.22
C TRP A 6 7.83 -18.90 12.37
N VAL A 7 8.40 -19.27 13.52
CA VAL A 7 9.85 -19.10 13.81
C VAL A 7 10.73 -19.77 12.76
N LYS A 8 10.29 -20.92 12.22
CA LYS A 8 11.03 -21.63 11.16
C LYS A 8 10.81 -21.04 9.77
N GLY A 9 9.71 -20.33 9.54
CA GLY A 9 9.27 -19.89 8.21
C GLY A 9 9.54 -18.42 7.87
N ASN A 10 9.82 -17.56 8.85
CA ASN A 10 9.89 -16.11 8.64
C ASN A 10 11.22 -15.56 8.07
N ILE A 11 12.12 -16.43 7.60
CA ILE A 11 13.44 -16.05 7.06
C ILE A 11 13.31 -15.03 5.91
N ALA A 12 12.32 -15.22 5.03
CA ALA A 12 12.07 -14.31 3.92
C ALA A 12 11.76 -12.88 4.41
N THR A 13 10.94 -12.75 5.46
CA THR A 13 10.61 -11.46 6.08
C THR A 13 11.85 -10.76 6.62
N GLN A 14 12.75 -11.49 7.26
CA GLN A 14 14.00 -10.94 7.80
C GLN A 14 14.91 -10.41 6.67
N ILE A 15 15.11 -11.22 5.62
CA ILE A 15 15.96 -10.87 4.47
C ILE A 15 15.40 -9.64 3.76
N LEU A 16 14.11 -9.64 3.42
CA LEU A 16 13.46 -8.53 2.71
C LEU A 16 13.50 -7.25 3.54
N THR A 17 13.23 -7.33 4.85
CA THR A 17 13.30 -6.17 5.75
C THR A 17 14.70 -5.59 5.79
N LYS A 18 15.72 -6.45 5.94
CA LYS A 18 17.12 -6.01 5.98
C LYS A 18 17.52 -5.32 4.67
N GLN A 19 17.23 -5.92 3.52
CA GLN A 19 17.53 -5.33 2.21
C GLN A 19 16.84 -3.96 2.03
N LYS A 20 15.60 -3.81 2.50
CA LYS A 20 14.89 -2.53 2.45
C LYS A 20 15.54 -1.48 3.36
N LEU A 21 15.98 -1.85 4.56
CA LEU A 21 16.69 -0.94 5.46
C LEU A 21 18.09 -0.58 4.97
N GLU A 22 18.83 -1.51 4.35
CA GLU A 22 20.10 -1.21 3.69
C GLU A 22 19.92 -0.19 2.56
N LYS A 23 18.86 -0.35 1.77
CA LYS A 23 18.58 0.53 0.64
C LYS A 23 18.03 1.90 1.05
N TYR A 24 17.08 1.93 1.97
CA TYR A 24 16.29 3.14 2.29
C TYR A 24 16.51 3.68 3.70
N GLY A 25 17.36 3.04 4.53
CA GLY A 25 17.59 3.45 5.92
C GLY A 25 18.11 4.88 6.06
N HIS A 26 18.76 5.43 5.02
CA HIS A 26 19.21 6.83 4.96
C HIS A 26 18.06 7.87 5.03
N LEU A 27 16.82 7.42 4.80
CA LEU A 27 15.60 8.25 4.89
C LEU A 27 15.05 8.30 6.31
N LEU A 28 15.44 7.36 7.19
CA LEU A 28 15.13 7.41 8.61
C LEU A 28 15.96 8.53 9.24
N LYS A 29 15.33 9.68 9.49
CA LYS A 29 15.99 10.87 10.05
C LYS A 29 15.98 10.79 11.57
N TRP A 30 16.94 10.03 12.10
CA TRP A 30 17.13 9.84 13.54
C TRP A 30 17.52 11.15 14.25
N LYS A 31 16.94 11.36 15.43
CA LYS A 31 17.37 12.34 16.42
C LYS A 31 18.03 11.61 17.59
N ASN A 32 18.51 12.40 18.56
CA ASN A 32 19.05 11.84 19.79
C ASN A 32 17.91 11.33 20.68
N ASN A 33 18.13 10.21 21.37
CA ASN A 33 17.19 9.63 22.36
C ASN A 33 15.79 9.31 21.81
N GLU A 34 15.75 8.75 20.60
CA GLU A 34 14.52 8.37 19.89
C GLU A 34 13.69 7.31 20.63
N ARG A 35 12.36 7.47 20.60
CA ARG A 35 11.41 6.42 21.03
C ARG A 35 10.83 5.72 19.81
N ILE A 36 10.98 4.41 19.76
CA ILE A 36 10.67 3.59 18.58
C ILE A 36 9.55 2.61 18.94
N LEU A 37 8.58 2.46 18.04
CA LEU A 37 7.49 1.48 18.15
C LEU A 37 7.52 0.52 16.96
N GLU A 38 7.32 -0.77 17.21
CA GLU A 38 7.11 -1.78 16.18
C GLU A 38 5.78 -2.52 16.40
N PHE A 39 5.00 -2.58 15.32
CA PHE A 39 3.75 -3.33 15.26
C PHE A 39 3.94 -4.67 14.54
N GLY A 40 3.38 -5.73 15.12
CA GLY A 40 3.42 -7.07 14.53
C GLY A 40 4.80 -7.71 14.60
N ALA A 41 5.51 -7.54 15.72
CA ALA A 41 6.86 -8.06 15.91
C ALA A 41 6.93 -9.60 15.87
N ALA A 42 5.79 -10.29 16.03
CA ALA A 42 5.68 -11.75 16.02
C ALA A 42 6.65 -12.42 17.00
N ASP A 43 7.58 -13.24 16.51
CA ASP A 43 8.60 -13.90 17.32
C ASP A 43 9.81 -12.98 17.64
N GLY A 44 9.88 -11.80 17.02
CA GLY A 44 10.93 -10.79 17.20
C GLY A 44 12.23 -11.04 16.44
N ASN A 45 12.30 -12.08 15.62
CA ASN A 45 13.53 -12.38 14.86
C ASN A 45 13.85 -11.27 13.84
N THR A 46 12.84 -10.73 13.15
CA THR A 46 13.02 -9.58 12.26
C THR A 46 13.47 -8.33 13.03
N SER A 47 12.91 -8.10 14.21
CA SER A 47 13.29 -6.98 15.08
C SER A 47 14.77 -7.05 15.45
N VAL A 48 15.27 -8.23 15.84
CA VAL A 48 16.68 -8.42 16.23
C VAL A 48 17.62 -8.40 15.04
N ASN A 49 17.31 -9.18 14.00
CA ASN A 49 18.27 -9.44 12.91
C ASN A 49 18.26 -8.37 11.83
N SER A 50 17.14 -7.64 11.69
CA SER A 50 16.94 -6.69 10.60
C SER A 50 16.76 -5.25 11.08
N ILE A 51 15.97 -4.99 12.13
CA ILE A 51 15.67 -3.61 12.55
C ILE A 51 16.72 -3.07 13.53
N LEU A 52 17.00 -3.80 14.61
CA LEU A 52 17.90 -3.39 15.69
C LEU A 52 19.27 -2.89 15.22
N PRO A 53 19.93 -3.50 14.21
CA PRO A 53 21.22 -3.01 13.69
C PRO A 53 21.17 -1.61 13.06
N PHE A 54 19.98 -1.13 12.67
CA PHE A 54 19.77 0.18 12.04
C PHE A 54 19.29 1.25 13.03
N LEU A 55 18.95 0.87 14.26
CA LEU A 55 18.51 1.82 15.28
C LEU A 55 19.70 2.66 15.79
N PRO A 56 19.50 3.93 16.12
CA PRO A 56 20.56 4.78 16.64
C PRO A 56 21.04 4.26 17.99
N LYS A 57 22.35 4.18 18.23
CA LYS A 57 22.91 3.55 19.45
C LYS A 57 22.39 4.15 20.76
N ASP A 58 21.94 5.39 20.73
CA ASP A 58 21.39 6.16 21.84
C ASP A 58 19.84 6.18 21.88
N TYR A 59 19.13 5.32 21.13
CA TYR A 59 17.66 5.26 21.23
C TYR A 59 17.23 5.13 22.69
N LYS A 60 16.20 5.88 23.07
CA LYS A 60 15.69 5.93 24.44
C LYS A 60 14.90 4.68 24.80
N GLU A 61 14.08 4.22 23.86
CA GLU A 61 13.13 3.12 24.10
C GLU A 61 12.76 2.45 22.79
N TYR A 62 12.65 1.12 22.81
CA TYR A 62 12.14 0.34 21.68
C TYR A 62 10.99 -0.56 22.13
N VAL A 63 9.77 -0.21 21.73
CA VAL A 63 8.55 -0.94 22.09
C VAL A 63 8.18 -1.89 20.97
N LEU A 64 8.15 -3.19 21.26
CA LEU A 64 7.71 -4.24 20.35
C LEU A 64 6.31 -4.70 20.74
N THR A 65 5.44 -4.84 19.74
CA THR A 65 4.04 -5.21 19.99
C THR A 65 3.54 -6.31 19.07
N ASP A 66 2.66 -7.14 19.60
CA ASP A 66 1.94 -8.16 18.83
C ASP A 66 0.55 -8.42 19.44
N ILE A 67 -0.42 -8.78 18.59
CA ILE A 67 -1.78 -9.12 19.04
C ILE A 67 -1.84 -10.46 19.76
N SER A 68 -0.95 -11.39 19.36
CA SER A 68 -0.93 -12.76 19.86
C SER A 68 -0.24 -12.83 21.23
N PRO A 69 -0.94 -13.25 22.29
CA PRO A 69 -0.32 -13.39 23.62
C PRO A 69 0.83 -14.40 23.62
N ASN A 70 0.73 -15.46 22.81
CA ASN A 70 1.77 -16.48 22.68
C ASN A 70 3.05 -15.91 22.05
N MET A 71 2.91 -14.98 21.10
CA MET A 71 4.07 -14.29 20.50
C MET A 71 4.71 -13.33 21.49
N VAL A 72 3.89 -12.57 22.22
CA VAL A 72 4.35 -11.69 23.29
C VAL A 72 5.12 -12.45 24.36
N GLU A 73 4.60 -13.58 24.83
CA GLU A 73 5.28 -14.44 25.80
C GLU A 73 6.59 -15.00 25.23
N HIS A 74 6.56 -15.48 23.98
CA HIS A 74 7.76 -15.96 23.31
C HIS A 74 8.84 -14.88 23.23
N MET A 75 8.48 -13.66 22.83
CA MET A 75 9.42 -12.55 22.75
C MET A 75 10.00 -12.21 24.13
N LYS A 76 9.16 -12.13 25.17
CA LYS A 76 9.60 -11.83 26.55
C LYS A 76 10.59 -12.87 27.07
N LYS A 77 10.45 -14.13 26.65
CA LYS A 77 11.32 -15.23 27.08
C LYS A 77 12.65 -15.26 26.31
N ASN A 78 12.63 -14.93 25.02
CA ASN A 78 13.74 -15.25 24.11
C ASN A 78 14.50 -14.02 23.59
N LEU A 79 13.92 -12.83 23.66
CA LEU A 79 14.59 -11.62 23.19
C LEU A 79 15.31 -10.91 24.32
N ASN A 80 16.52 -10.46 24.03
CA ASN A 80 17.27 -9.57 24.89
C ASN A 80 17.70 -8.33 24.07
N ILE A 81 16.79 -7.38 23.94
CA ILE A 81 17.04 -6.11 23.24
C ILE A 81 17.21 -5.00 24.29
N PRO A 82 18.30 -4.21 24.24
CA PRO A 82 18.51 -3.11 25.18
C PRO A 82 17.33 -2.13 25.19
N ARG A 83 16.98 -1.57 26.36
CA ARG A 83 15.94 -0.54 26.51
C ARG A 83 14.61 -0.87 25.79
N SER A 84 14.29 -2.16 25.71
CA SER A 84 13.09 -2.62 25.01
C SER A 84 11.92 -2.87 25.96
N LYS A 85 10.70 -2.75 25.44
CA LYS A 85 9.47 -3.18 26.11
C LYS A 85 8.66 -4.03 25.15
N ILE A 86 8.09 -5.12 25.65
CA ILE A 86 7.26 -6.02 24.86
C ILE A 86 5.83 -5.99 25.41
N ILE A 87 4.88 -5.58 24.57
CA ILE A 87 3.50 -5.29 24.97
C ILE A 87 2.55 -6.06 24.05
N GLN A 88 1.52 -6.70 24.62
CA GLN A 88 0.42 -7.24 23.82
C GLN A 88 -0.47 -6.10 23.34
N HIS A 89 -0.70 -6.02 22.04
CA HIS A 89 -1.46 -4.91 21.48
C HIS A 89 -2.12 -5.28 20.16
N ASP A 90 -3.41 -4.93 20.04
CA ASP A 90 -4.18 -5.06 18.81
C ASP A 90 -4.24 -3.71 18.10
N ILE A 91 -3.52 -3.63 16.97
CA ILE A 91 -3.44 -2.44 16.12
C ILE A 91 -4.74 -2.13 15.38
N SER A 92 -5.77 -2.96 15.44
CA SER A 92 -7.07 -2.66 14.84
C SER A 92 -7.97 -1.85 15.78
N THR A 93 -7.59 -1.71 17.06
CA THR A 93 -8.43 -1.07 18.07
C THR A 93 -8.28 0.45 18.05
N VAL A 94 -9.39 1.18 17.90
CA VAL A 94 -9.45 2.66 17.88
C VAL A 94 -8.78 3.31 19.12
N ARG A 95 -8.64 2.55 20.22
CA ARG A 95 -7.94 2.96 21.46
C ARG A 95 -6.43 3.13 21.34
N LEU A 96 -5.82 2.82 20.20
CA LEU A 96 -4.39 3.08 19.89
C LEU A 96 -3.93 4.50 20.23
N GLN A 97 -4.84 5.47 20.23
CA GLN A 97 -4.47 6.86 20.16
C GLN A 97 -4.10 7.49 21.51
N ASP A 98 -4.85 7.37 22.59
CA ASP A 98 -4.56 8.22 23.78
C ASP A 98 -3.22 7.88 24.45
N GLU A 99 -2.85 6.60 24.47
CA GLU A 99 -1.63 6.16 25.15
C GLU A 99 -0.38 6.14 24.28
N LEU A 100 -0.48 6.23 22.95
CA LEU A 100 0.69 6.17 22.05
C LEU A 100 0.86 7.46 21.22
N LYS A 101 -0.18 8.30 21.13
CA LYS A 101 -0.15 9.55 20.37
C LYS A 101 0.95 10.48 20.88
N ASN A 102 1.72 11.01 19.94
CA ASN A 102 2.86 11.90 20.18
C ASN A 102 3.95 11.33 21.11
N LYS A 103 4.00 10.02 21.36
CA LYS A 103 5.02 9.41 22.24
C LYS A 103 6.23 8.87 21.51
N PHE A 104 6.07 8.49 20.25
CA PHE A 104 7.09 7.83 19.44
C PHE A 104 7.54 8.74 18.31
N ASP A 105 8.82 8.65 18.01
CA ASP A 105 9.49 9.44 16.99
C ASP A 105 9.58 8.66 15.66
N HIS A 106 9.75 7.32 15.72
CA HIS A 106 9.70 6.42 14.57
C HIS A 106 8.84 5.19 14.84
N ILE A 107 8.17 4.67 13.81
CA ILE A 107 7.31 3.49 13.88
C ILE A 107 7.61 2.54 12.73
N PHE A 108 7.72 1.25 13.06
CA PHE A 108 7.86 0.16 12.10
C PHE A 108 6.58 -0.68 12.07
N GLY A 109 6.13 -1.02 10.87
CA GLY A 109 5.05 -1.98 10.63
C GLY A 109 5.46 -2.92 9.50
N ILE A 110 6.04 -4.06 9.86
CA ILE A 110 6.67 -4.97 8.90
C ILE A 110 5.68 -6.07 8.54
N PHE A 111 5.19 -6.07 7.30
CA PHE A 111 4.21 -7.05 6.81
C PHE A 111 2.97 -7.20 7.73
N VAL A 112 2.55 -6.10 8.37
CA VAL A 112 1.45 -6.12 9.34
C VAL A 112 0.20 -5.39 8.84
N LEU A 113 0.36 -4.32 8.06
CA LEU A 113 -0.78 -3.45 7.69
C LEU A 113 -1.82 -4.15 6.79
N HIS A 114 -1.39 -5.06 5.90
CA HIS A 114 -2.30 -5.83 5.05
C HIS A 114 -3.13 -6.87 5.83
N MET A 115 -2.74 -7.16 7.07
CA MET A 115 -3.46 -8.09 7.96
C MET A 115 -4.54 -7.38 8.78
N VAL A 116 -4.66 -6.05 8.67
CA VAL A 116 -5.61 -5.25 9.44
C VAL A 116 -6.87 -5.04 8.59
N PRO A 117 -8.02 -5.55 9.01
CA PRO A 117 -9.24 -5.54 8.20
C PRO A 117 -9.92 -4.15 8.12
N ASN A 118 -9.40 -3.11 8.78
CA ASN A 118 -10.09 -1.84 8.97
C ASN A 118 -9.28 -0.62 8.48
N THR A 119 -9.91 0.21 7.66
CA THR A 119 -9.37 1.47 7.12
C THR A 119 -9.11 2.54 8.20
N SER A 120 -9.73 2.43 9.38
CA SER A 120 -9.53 3.36 10.51
C SER A 120 -8.11 3.33 11.11
N LEU A 121 -7.34 2.26 10.86
CA LEU A 121 -5.93 2.21 11.25
C LEU A 121 -5.09 3.19 10.42
N ILE A 122 -5.38 3.37 9.13
CA ILE A 122 -4.62 4.31 8.28
C ILE A 122 -4.81 5.74 8.78
N GLU A 123 -6.02 6.10 9.19
CA GLU A 123 -6.32 7.39 9.82
C GLU A 123 -5.59 7.55 11.16
N SER A 124 -5.60 6.50 12.00
CA SER A 124 -4.88 6.51 13.28
C SER A 124 -3.36 6.58 13.10
N LEU A 125 -2.79 5.93 12.08
CA LEU A 125 -1.38 6.02 11.76
C LEU A 125 -1.01 7.41 11.24
N LYS A 126 -1.89 8.08 10.48
CA LYS A 126 -1.71 9.50 10.08
C LYS A 126 -1.76 10.47 11.26
N ASP A 127 -2.45 10.12 12.33
CA ASP A 127 -2.48 10.93 13.56
C ASP A 127 -1.22 10.72 14.43
N ILE A 128 -0.60 9.54 14.37
CA ILE A 128 0.61 9.20 15.15
C ILE A 128 1.88 9.57 14.38
N LEU A 129 1.93 9.24 13.10
CA LEU A 129 2.99 9.63 12.19
C LEU A 129 2.57 10.96 11.59
N LYS A 130 3.42 12.00 11.65
CA LYS A 130 3.31 13.14 10.72
C LYS A 130 3.60 12.65 9.29
N MET A 131 2.78 11.75 8.75
CA MET A 131 3.11 10.97 7.57
C MET A 131 2.75 11.76 6.32
N ALA A 132 3.79 12.28 5.68
CA ALA A 132 3.76 12.62 4.29
C ALA A 132 3.70 11.33 3.46
N MET A 133 2.76 11.31 2.51
CA MET A 133 2.86 10.77 1.15
C MET A 133 3.63 9.46 0.91
N VAL A 134 2.99 8.53 0.19
CA VAL A 134 3.69 7.51 -0.60
C VAL A 134 4.75 8.20 -1.45
N LEU A 135 6.04 7.98 -1.16
CA LEU A 135 7.10 8.47 -2.04
C LEU A 135 7.02 7.68 -3.35
N PRO A 136 6.63 8.29 -4.48
CA PRO A 136 6.32 7.56 -5.71
C PRO A 136 7.49 6.69 -6.20
N GLN A 137 8.72 7.19 -6.02
CA GLN A 137 9.95 6.48 -6.35
C GLN A 137 10.13 5.20 -5.52
N GLN A 138 9.81 5.23 -4.22
CA GLN A 138 9.97 4.04 -3.37
C GLN A 138 8.94 2.96 -3.69
N TYR A 139 7.71 3.38 -3.98
CA TYR A 139 6.65 2.49 -4.43
C TYR A 139 7.08 1.80 -5.73
N ASN A 140 7.61 2.56 -6.69
CA ASN A 140 8.13 2.05 -7.96
C ASN A 140 9.21 0.97 -7.81
N GLU A 141 10.10 1.15 -6.86
CA GLU A 141 11.21 0.25 -6.58
C GLU A 141 10.82 -0.95 -5.69
N SER A 142 9.58 -1.04 -5.23
CA SER A 142 9.15 -2.05 -4.24
C SER A 142 7.86 -2.79 -4.60
N ASN A 143 7.19 -2.43 -5.69
CA ASN A 143 5.85 -2.92 -6.02
C ASN A 143 5.83 -3.99 -7.14
N ASP A 144 6.90 -4.79 -7.29
CA ASP A 144 6.97 -5.81 -8.36
C ASP A 144 5.83 -6.85 -8.29
N MET A 145 5.29 -7.09 -7.09
CA MET A 145 4.23 -8.07 -6.87
C MET A 145 2.93 -7.70 -7.61
N THR A 146 2.57 -6.42 -7.69
CA THR A 146 1.35 -6.00 -8.40
C THR A 146 1.49 -6.25 -9.90
N THR A 147 2.67 -6.00 -10.46
CA THR A 147 2.98 -6.29 -11.87
C THR A 147 2.89 -7.79 -12.15
N VAL A 148 3.56 -8.63 -11.36
CA VAL A 148 3.52 -10.09 -11.54
C VAL A 148 2.10 -10.63 -11.41
N SER A 149 1.33 -10.17 -10.42
CA SER A 149 -0.03 -10.64 -10.21
C SER A 149 -0.98 -10.16 -11.31
N THR A 150 -0.84 -8.91 -11.77
CA THR A 150 -1.67 -8.35 -12.83
C THR A 150 -1.42 -9.04 -14.16
N LEU A 151 -0.15 -9.34 -14.50
CA LEU A 151 0.18 -10.11 -15.70
C LEU A 151 -0.50 -11.48 -15.72
N LYS A 152 -0.50 -12.21 -14.59
CA LYS A 152 -1.20 -13.49 -14.48
C LYS A 152 -2.71 -13.35 -14.66
N HIS A 153 -3.31 -12.29 -14.13
CA HIS A 153 -4.73 -12.03 -14.32
C HIS A 153 -5.05 -11.66 -15.77
N PHE A 154 -4.24 -10.83 -16.43
CA PHE A 154 -4.44 -10.54 -17.84
C PHE A 154 -4.20 -11.75 -18.73
N GLU A 155 -3.20 -12.60 -18.45
CA GLU A 155 -3.03 -13.86 -19.17
C GLU A 155 -4.30 -14.71 -19.15
N LYS A 156 -4.99 -14.76 -18.00
CA LYS A 156 -6.20 -15.56 -17.83
C LYS A 156 -7.48 -14.92 -18.36
N TYR A 157 -7.59 -13.59 -18.28
CA TYR A 157 -8.88 -12.91 -18.43
C TYR A 157 -8.92 -11.83 -19.52
N LYS A 158 -7.79 -11.47 -20.16
CA LYS A 158 -7.76 -10.40 -21.18
C LYS A 158 -8.72 -10.65 -22.35
N ASP A 159 -8.97 -11.91 -22.71
CA ASP A 159 -9.87 -12.27 -23.81
C ASP A 159 -11.36 -11.98 -23.50
N LEU A 160 -11.69 -11.70 -22.24
CA LEU A 160 -13.01 -11.24 -21.82
C LEU A 160 -13.22 -9.74 -22.07
N ILE A 161 -12.13 -8.99 -22.26
CA ILE A 161 -12.15 -7.56 -22.61
C ILE A 161 -12.55 -7.45 -24.07
N LYS A 162 -13.67 -6.75 -24.34
CA LYS A 162 -14.28 -6.63 -25.65
C LYS A 162 -13.99 -5.25 -26.22
N TRP A 163 -12.79 -5.13 -26.78
CA TRP A 163 -12.35 -3.93 -27.47
C TRP A 163 -13.24 -3.57 -28.67
N LYS A 164 -13.48 -2.27 -28.80
CA LYS A 164 -14.13 -1.60 -29.93
C LYS A 164 -13.13 -0.61 -30.53
N ALA A 165 -13.48 0.01 -31.65
CA ALA A 165 -12.72 1.13 -32.19
C ALA A 165 -12.94 2.39 -31.32
N ASP A 166 -11.98 3.31 -31.32
CA ASP A 166 -12.07 4.62 -30.66
C ASP A 166 -12.41 4.57 -29.16
N GLU A 167 -11.86 3.58 -28.46
CA GLU A 167 -12.10 3.32 -27.05
C GLU A 167 -11.77 4.51 -26.13
N CYS A 168 -12.71 4.88 -25.26
CA CYS A 168 -12.48 5.81 -24.16
C CYS A 168 -12.14 5.01 -22.90
N ILE A 169 -10.89 5.08 -22.44
CA ILE A 169 -10.37 4.23 -21.37
C ILE A 169 -10.06 5.06 -20.13
N LEU A 170 -10.43 4.57 -18.94
CA LEU A 170 -10.04 5.15 -17.66
C LEU A 170 -9.24 4.13 -16.86
N GLU A 171 -8.08 4.52 -16.35
CA GLU A 171 -7.40 3.83 -15.25
C GLU A 171 -7.45 4.74 -14.02
N PHE A 172 -8.03 4.25 -12.93
CA PHE A 172 -7.98 4.98 -11.66
C PHE A 172 -6.99 4.34 -10.69
N SER A 173 -6.39 5.17 -9.83
CA SER A 173 -5.36 4.80 -8.84
C SER A 173 -4.12 4.14 -9.48
N ILE A 174 -3.50 4.84 -10.44
CA ILE A 174 -2.36 4.33 -11.23
C ILE A 174 -1.09 4.08 -10.40
N GLY A 175 -0.99 4.66 -9.20
CA GLY A 175 0.18 4.53 -8.34
C GLY A 175 1.41 5.16 -8.99
N ASP A 176 2.51 4.42 -9.07
CA ASP A 176 3.73 4.82 -9.78
C ASP A 176 3.68 4.53 -11.29
N GLY A 177 2.59 3.94 -11.77
CA GLY A 177 2.33 3.59 -13.16
C GLY A 177 3.17 2.44 -13.75
N LYS A 178 4.12 1.86 -13.00
CA LYS A 178 4.90 0.70 -13.46
C LYS A 178 4.01 -0.48 -13.83
N CYS A 179 2.98 -0.76 -13.04
CA CYS A 179 2.06 -1.86 -13.34
C CYS A 179 1.28 -1.57 -14.63
N SER A 180 0.76 -0.35 -14.78
CA SER A 180 0.08 0.11 -16.00
C SER A 180 0.96 -0.05 -17.24
N ALA A 181 2.19 0.47 -17.21
CA ALA A 181 3.14 0.42 -18.32
C ALA A 181 3.53 -1.01 -18.73
N ASN A 182 3.71 -1.90 -17.76
CA ASN A 182 4.16 -3.26 -18.04
C ASN A 182 3.02 -4.25 -18.30
N CYS A 183 1.79 -3.95 -17.88
CA CYS A 183 0.67 -4.90 -17.93
C CYS A 183 -0.50 -4.42 -18.78
N LEU A 184 -0.99 -3.21 -18.52
CA LEU A 184 -2.21 -2.68 -19.16
C LEU A 184 -1.91 -2.10 -20.54
N GLN A 185 -0.92 -1.22 -20.65
CA GLN A 185 -0.56 -0.56 -21.90
C GLN A 185 -0.27 -1.53 -23.05
N PRO A 186 0.43 -2.66 -22.85
CA PRO A 186 0.70 -3.63 -23.92
C PRO A 186 -0.53 -4.35 -24.49
N ILE A 187 -1.69 -4.27 -23.82
CA ILE A 187 -2.93 -4.91 -24.27
C ILE A 187 -3.97 -3.92 -24.78
N LEU A 188 -3.70 -2.61 -24.72
CA LEU A 188 -4.59 -1.58 -25.24
C LEU A 188 -4.67 -1.63 -26.78
N PRO A 189 -5.83 -1.33 -27.38
CA PRO A 189 -5.96 -1.28 -28.83
C PRO A 189 -5.21 -0.08 -29.40
N GLU A 190 -4.48 -0.21 -30.51
CA GLU A 190 -3.63 0.88 -31.04
C GLU A 190 -4.42 2.17 -31.36
N ASP A 191 -5.71 2.03 -31.68
CA ASP A 191 -6.65 3.06 -32.09
C ASP A 191 -7.56 3.58 -30.97
N TYR A 192 -7.26 3.33 -29.67
CA TYR A 192 -8.05 3.95 -28.60
C TYR A 192 -8.08 5.47 -28.74
N LYS A 193 -9.23 6.08 -28.47
CA LYS A 193 -9.44 7.52 -28.61
C LYS A 193 -8.76 8.32 -27.52
N GLU A 194 -8.88 7.86 -26.27
CA GLU A 194 -8.32 8.54 -25.11
C GLU A 194 -8.00 7.58 -23.97
N PHE A 195 -7.00 7.94 -23.17
CA PHE A 195 -6.65 7.26 -21.93
C PHE A 195 -6.67 8.25 -20.78
N VAL A 196 -7.60 8.12 -19.84
CA VAL A 196 -7.70 8.99 -18.67
C VAL A 196 -7.07 8.28 -17.48
N VAL A 197 -6.17 8.97 -16.80
CA VAL A 197 -5.57 8.55 -15.54
C VAL A 197 -6.20 9.38 -14.42
N LEU A 198 -6.83 8.72 -13.46
CA LEU A 198 -7.43 9.35 -12.29
C LEU A 198 -6.71 8.91 -11.01
N ASP A 199 -6.25 9.83 -10.18
CA ASP A 199 -5.65 9.48 -8.90
C ASP A 199 -5.94 10.58 -7.87
N ILE A 200 -6.16 10.21 -6.61
CA ILE A 200 -6.38 11.16 -5.52
C ILE A 200 -5.10 11.96 -5.21
N SER A 201 -3.93 11.39 -5.51
CA SER A 201 -2.63 11.98 -5.22
C SER A 201 -2.09 12.76 -6.41
N LYS A 202 -2.11 14.09 -6.28
CA LYS A 202 -1.41 14.98 -7.22
C LYS A 202 0.06 14.60 -7.37
N GLN A 203 0.72 14.20 -6.29
CA GLN A 203 2.13 13.84 -6.32
C GLN A 203 2.40 12.59 -7.19
N LEU A 204 1.50 11.59 -7.16
CA LEU A 204 1.63 10.40 -8.01
C LEU A 204 1.39 10.75 -9.47
N ILE A 205 0.40 11.59 -9.75
CA ILE A 205 0.17 12.11 -11.11
C ILE A 205 1.40 12.85 -11.64
N ASP A 206 1.94 13.80 -10.87
CA ASP A 206 3.14 14.55 -11.26
C ASP A 206 4.32 13.60 -11.52
N PHE A 207 4.47 12.53 -10.74
CA PHE A 207 5.52 11.53 -10.94
C PHE A 207 5.31 10.72 -12.23
N VAL A 208 4.11 10.17 -12.45
CA VAL A 208 3.80 9.33 -13.62
C VAL A 208 3.95 10.11 -14.92
N GLN A 209 3.52 11.37 -14.94
CA GLN A 209 3.67 12.29 -16.09
C GLN A 209 5.12 12.39 -16.58
N THR A 210 6.09 12.33 -15.66
CA THR A 210 7.51 12.43 -16.01
C THR A 210 8.14 11.10 -16.40
N LYS A 211 7.55 9.97 -15.99
CA LYS A 211 8.15 8.64 -16.11
C LYS A 211 7.59 7.80 -17.24
N ILE A 212 6.32 7.98 -17.60
CA ILE A 212 5.61 7.03 -18.47
C ILE A 212 4.99 7.79 -19.64
N GLY A 213 5.47 7.45 -20.84
CA GLY A 213 4.89 7.96 -22.07
C GLY A 213 3.63 7.18 -22.43
N ILE A 214 2.47 7.68 -22.02
CA ILE A 214 1.16 7.13 -22.40
C ILE A 214 0.59 7.97 -23.55
N PRO A 215 0.35 7.41 -24.74
CA PRO A 215 -0.28 8.16 -25.83
C PRO A 215 -1.69 8.64 -25.45
N ARG A 216 -2.10 9.80 -25.97
CA ARG A 216 -3.47 10.35 -25.83
C ARG A 216 -3.97 10.37 -24.37
N VAL A 217 -3.04 10.61 -23.44
CA VAL A 217 -3.32 10.55 -22.01
C VAL A 217 -3.83 11.88 -21.46
N GLN A 218 -4.83 11.83 -20.59
CA GLN A 218 -5.25 12.93 -19.73
C GLN A 218 -5.09 12.52 -18.27
N PHE A 219 -4.49 13.39 -17.46
CA PHE A 219 -4.34 13.16 -16.02
C PHE A 219 -5.35 14.00 -15.23
N VAL A 220 -6.01 13.40 -14.25
CA VAL A 220 -7.05 14.04 -13.43
C VAL A 220 -6.83 13.71 -11.95
N VAL A 221 -6.67 14.74 -11.13
CA VAL A 221 -6.58 14.58 -9.67
C VAL A 221 -7.98 14.57 -9.07
N GLU A 222 -8.45 13.42 -8.63
CA GLU A 222 -9.81 13.26 -8.08
C GLU A 222 -9.90 12.02 -7.17
N ASP A 223 -10.78 12.06 -6.17
CA ASP A 223 -11.13 10.88 -5.36
C ASP A 223 -12.29 10.12 -6.02
N ILE A 224 -12.04 8.88 -6.43
CA ILE A 224 -13.06 8.00 -7.03
C ILE A 224 -14.28 7.78 -6.13
N ALA A 225 -14.14 7.96 -4.81
CA ALA A 225 -15.21 7.83 -3.84
C ALA A 225 -15.89 9.17 -3.48
N ASN A 226 -15.61 10.27 -4.20
CA ASN A 226 -16.33 11.53 -4.01
C ASN A 226 -17.82 11.39 -4.35
N LYS A 227 -18.66 12.17 -3.64
CA LYS A 227 -20.12 12.14 -3.85
C LYS A 227 -20.53 12.66 -5.24
N SER A 228 -19.75 13.58 -5.78
CA SER A 228 -19.93 14.19 -7.08
C SER A 228 -18.63 14.04 -7.87
N MET A 229 -18.71 13.34 -9.00
CA MET A 229 -17.64 13.29 -9.99
C MET A 229 -17.84 14.40 -11.03
N PRO A 230 -16.80 14.79 -11.77
CA PRO A 230 -16.95 15.69 -12.91
C PRO A 230 -18.01 15.17 -13.89
N SER A 231 -18.95 16.02 -14.27
CA SER A 231 -20.11 15.64 -15.10
C SER A 231 -19.69 15.09 -16.47
N GLU A 232 -18.53 15.51 -16.98
CA GLU A 232 -17.95 15.02 -18.22
C GLU A 232 -17.52 13.55 -18.16
N PHE A 233 -17.52 12.90 -17.00
CA PHE A 233 -17.24 11.48 -16.88
C PHE A 233 -18.48 10.60 -17.02
N GLU A 234 -19.68 11.15 -16.89
CA GLU A 234 -20.91 10.36 -17.01
C GLU A 234 -21.05 9.76 -18.42
N ASN A 235 -21.28 8.44 -18.49
CA ASN A 235 -21.37 7.67 -19.73
C ASN A 235 -20.22 7.94 -20.72
N ARG A 236 -18.99 8.13 -20.24
CA ARG A 236 -17.83 8.47 -21.08
C ARG A 236 -16.97 7.26 -21.42
N PHE A 237 -16.80 6.33 -20.51
CA PHE A 237 -15.78 5.28 -20.65
C PHE A 237 -16.37 3.99 -21.15
N ASP A 238 -15.72 3.40 -22.13
CA ASP A 238 -16.02 2.07 -22.62
C ASP A 238 -15.38 1.00 -21.72
N HIS A 239 -14.16 1.27 -21.24
CA HIS A 239 -13.44 0.41 -20.29
C HIS A 239 -12.89 1.21 -19.11
N ILE A 240 -13.10 0.69 -17.91
CA ILE A 240 -12.51 1.20 -16.68
C ILE A 240 -11.61 0.11 -16.07
N PHE A 241 -10.36 0.46 -15.76
CA PHE A 241 -9.38 -0.42 -15.15
C PHE A 241 -9.02 0.05 -13.75
N GLU A 242 -8.87 -0.91 -12.85
CA GLU A 242 -8.32 -0.72 -11.53
C GLU A 242 -7.37 -1.86 -11.17
N ILE A 243 -6.26 -1.50 -10.53
CA ILE A 243 -5.21 -2.43 -10.14
C ILE A 243 -4.81 -2.16 -8.69
N PHE A 244 -5.24 -3.02 -7.77
CA PHE A 244 -4.79 -3.12 -6.37
C PHE A 244 -4.97 -1.83 -5.54
N ALA A 245 -6.13 -1.21 -5.62
CA ALA A 245 -6.47 0.03 -4.93
C ALA A 245 -7.88 0.05 -4.28
N MET A 246 -8.87 -0.67 -4.80
CA MET A 246 -10.26 -0.67 -4.31
C MET A 246 -10.37 -1.12 -2.84
N HIS A 247 -9.46 -1.98 -2.39
CA HIS A 247 -9.37 -2.40 -0.99
C HIS A 247 -8.90 -1.28 -0.04
N ASN A 248 -8.31 -0.20 -0.57
CA ASN A 248 -7.88 0.98 0.17
C ASN A 248 -8.83 2.18 0.02
N VAL A 249 -9.84 2.08 -0.85
CA VAL A 249 -10.81 3.16 -1.06
C VAL A 249 -11.68 3.30 0.19
N HIS A 250 -11.79 4.52 0.72
CA HIS A 250 -12.48 4.79 1.98
C HIS A 250 -13.99 4.45 1.94
N ASN A 251 -14.63 4.60 0.78
CA ASN A 251 -16.03 4.26 0.56
C ASN A 251 -16.20 3.51 -0.78
N PRO A 252 -15.94 2.19 -0.79
CA PRO A 252 -16.02 1.38 -2.01
C PRO A 252 -17.40 1.41 -2.65
N ASN A 253 -18.47 1.49 -1.84
CA ASN A 253 -19.84 1.58 -2.35
C ASN A 253 -20.07 2.84 -3.18
N GLN A 254 -19.52 3.99 -2.75
CA GLN A 254 -19.60 5.22 -3.53
C GLN A 254 -18.74 5.14 -4.80
N ALA A 255 -17.54 4.56 -4.71
CA ALA A 255 -16.69 4.34 -5.88
C ALA A 255 -17.37 3.45 -6.93
N PHE A 256 -18.01 2.34 -6.54
CA PHE A 256 -18.77 1.50 -7.46
C PHE A 256 -19.94 2.24 -8.12
N LYS A 257 -20.66 3.10 -7.39
CA LYS A 257 -21.71 3.95 -7.98
C LYS A 257 -21.14 4.90 -9.03
N ASN A 258 -19.98 5.49 -8.76
CA ASN A 258 -19.31 6.39 -9.70
C ASN A 258 -18.82 5.62 -10.93
N ILE A 259 -18.14 4.48 -10.76
CA ILE A 259 -17.72 3.60 -11.85
C ILE A 259 -18.91 3.26 -12.75
N TYR A 260 -20.05 2.86 -12.16
CA TYR A 260 -21.25 2.54 -12.91
C TYR A 260 -21.79 3.73 -13.72
N LYS A 261 -21.84 4.92 -13.13
CA LYS A 261 -22.28 6.15 -13.84
C LYS A 261 -21.32 6.57 -14.95
N MET A 262 -20.03 6.30 -14.78
CA MET A 262 -19.00 6.71 -15.72
C MET A 262 -18.89 5.79 -16.94
N LEU A 263 -19.29 4.53 -16.79
CA LEU A 263 -19.38 3.58 -17.89
C LEU A 263 -20.48 3.95 -18.87
N LYS A 264 -20.17 3.85 -20.17
CA LYS A 264 -21.18 3.82 -21.23
C LYS A 264 -22.10 2.59 -21.06
N PRO A 265 -23.32 2.61 -21.63
CA PRO A 265 -24.11 1.40 -21.79
C PRO A 265 -23.31 0.29 -22.48
N GLY A 266 -23.17 -0.86 -21.82
CA GLY A 266 -22.37 -1.98 -22.31
C GLY A 266 -20.85 -1.82 -22.18
N GLY A 267 -20.38 -0.82 -21.41
CA GLY A 267 -18.98 -0.72 -21.01
C GLY A 267 -18.58 -1.80 -20.00
N GLN A 268 -17.28 -2.06 -19.89
CA GLN A 268 -16.72 -3.09 -19.01
C GLN A 268 -15.81 -2.48 -17.95
N VAL A 269 -15.77 -3.10 -16.78
CA VAL A 269 -14.80 -2.78 -15.72
C VAL A 269 -13.95 -4.00 -15.42
N PHE A 270 -12.65 -3.79 -15.27
CA PHE A 270 -11.69 -4.79 -14.81
C PHE A 270 -11.09 -4.29 -13.48
N ILE A 271 -11.21 -5.10 -12.43
CA ILE A 271 -10.80 -4.75 -11.06
C ILE A 271 -9.96 -5.88 -10.49
N ASN A 272 -8.76 -5.56 -10.01
CA ASN A 272 -7.86 -6.48 -9.33
C ASN A 272 -7.75 -6.09 -7.85
N ILE A 273 -8.41 -6.85 -6.96
CA ILE A 273 -8.37 -6.61 -5.51
C ILE A 273 -7.67 -7.71 -4.73
N ILE A 274 -7.25 -7.35 -3.53
CA ILE A 274 -6.91 -8.30 -2.46
C ILE A 274 -8.21 -8.51 -1.66
N ILE A 275 -8.57 -9.77 -1.43
CA ILE A 275 -9.72 -10.20 -0.61
C ILE A 275 -9.18 -10.82 0.68
#